data_AF-A0A9N9N1H9-F1
#
_entry.id   AF-A0A9N9N1H9-F1
#
_cell.length_a   1.000
_cell.length_b   1.000
_cell.length_c   1.000
_cell.angle_alpha   90.00
_cell.angle_beta   90.00
_cell.angle_gamma   90.00
#
_symmetry.space_group_name_H-M   'P 1'
#
loop_
_entity.id
_entity.type
_entity.pdbx_description
1 polymer ?
#
loop_
_entity_poly.entity_id
_entity_poly.type
_entity_poly.pdbx_seq_one_letter_code
_entity_poly.pdbx_strand_id
1 'polypeptide(L)'
;MPRTEQLNREMMLLKAVAVCIFPFAIAYHHHGSSGTLVDFADPKVQGHLDALVRLAQSCVIKVRATPKDVRAYFTNSAPVTRSGQCFAACMLEQSDIINHGKVNRELLIHQASLVNGKNSRVVRKLNSISRLCLDSIEGMSDRCQLASTYNDCLNENMLEFAFPLDIAEEAVRKMPFHLIQPKYHFVTVQRSFDLESEALIAMQIESEPQLKFSR
;
A
#
# COMPACT_ATOMS: atom_id res chain seq x y z
N MET A 1 46.00 40.06 -49.58
CA MET A 1 46.05 38.68 -49.04
C MET A 1 46.33 38.75 -47.54
N PRO A 2 45.69 37.89 -46.75
CA PRO A 2 45.06 38.26 -45.48
C PRO A 2 45.72 37.53 -44.31
N ARG A 3 46.12 38.24 -43.25
CA ARG A 3 46.69 37.59 -42.05
C ARG A 3 46.13 38.11 -40.72
N THR A 4 45.25 39.10 -40.75
CA THR A 4 44.68 39.73 -39.54
C THR A 4 43.24 39.30 -39.22
N GLU A 5 42.50 38.68 -40.16
CA GLU A 5 41.15 38.15 -39.86
C GLU A 5 41.14 36.74 -39.26
N GLN A 6 42.25 36.00 -39.33
CA GLN A 6 42.29 34.61 -38.88
C GLN A 6 42.49 34.46 -37.37
N LEU A 7 43.12 35.44 -36.71
CA LEU A 7 43.43 35.37 -35.27
C LEU A 7 42.21 35.67 -34.38
N ASN A 8 41.23 36.45 -34.86
CA ASN A 8 40.02 36.77 -34.10
C ASN A 8 38.97 35.65 -34.12
N ARG A 9 39.04 34.73 -35.08
CA ARG A 9 38.09 33.61 -35.20
C ARG A 9 38.41 32.47 -34.23
N GLU A 10 39.70 32.20 -34.02
CA GLU A 10 40.19 31.19 -33.06
C GLU A 10 39.91 31.61 -31.60
N MET A 11 39.99 32.91 -31.29
CA MET A 11 39.77 33.43 -29.93
C MET A 11 38.28 33.48 -29.52
N MET A 12 37.36 33.44 -30.51
CA MET A 12 35.91 33.30 -30.27
C MET A 12 35.51 31.82 -30.01
N LEU A 13 36.22 30.87 -30.62
CA LEU A 13 35.94 29.44 -30.45
C LEU A 13 36.38 28.90 -29.08
N LEU A 14 37.48 29.39 -28.51
CA LEU A 14 37.89 29.01 -27.15
C LEU A 14 36.93 29.51 -26.06
N LYS A 15 36.27 30.66 -26.26
CA LYS A 15 35.30 31.21 -25.29
C LYS A 15 33.95 30.50 -25.33
N ALA A 16 33.58 29.89 -26.46
CA ALA A 16 32.33 29.13 -26.58
C ALA A 16 32.41 27.73 -25.94
N VAL A 17 33.60 27.11 -25.90
CA VAL A 17 33.77 25.75 -25.35
C VAL A 17 33.89 25.74 -23.81
N ALA A 18 34.34 26.84 -23.19
CA ALA A 18 34.53 26.93 -21.74
C ALA A 18 33.25 27.17 -20.92
N VAL A 19 32.10 27.41 -21.56
CA VAL A 19 30.82 27.73 -20.87
C VAL A 19 29.87 26.52 -20.79
N CYS A 20 30.16 25.43 -21.49
CA CYS A 20 29.25 24.27 -21.55
C CYS A 20 29.65 23.10 -20.64
N ILE A 21 30.71 23.21 -19.84
CA ILE A 21 31.18 22.13 -18.96
C ILE A 21 31.29 22.65 -17.53
N PHE A 22 30.22 22.41 -16.75
CA PHE A 22 30.07 22.59 -15.30
C PHE A 22 29.95 24.05 -14.79
N PRO A 23 28.84 24.42 -14.11
CA PRO A 23 28.29 23.65 -13.00
C PRO A 23 26.75 23.59 -13.01
N PHE A 24 26.18 22.47 -13.45
CA PHE A 24 24.88 22.01 -12.91
C PHE A 24 25.14 20.80 -12.00
N ALA A 25 26.12 20.94 -11.11
CA ALA A 25 26.09 20.23 -9.83
C ALA A 25 25.11 20.96 -8.91
N ILE A 26 23.84 21.05 -9.32
CA ILE A 26 22.77 21.15 -8.34
C ILE A 26 22.67 19.74 -7.80
N ALA A 27 23.42 19.50 -6.72
CA ALA A 27 23.01 18.56 -5.72
C ALA A 27 21.56 18.93 -5.37
N TYR A 28 20.62 18.26 -6.01
CA TYR A 28 19.29 18.09 -5.45
C TYR A 28 19.52 17.33 -4.16
N HIS A 29 19.76 18.10 -3.10
CA HIS A 29 19.37 17.69 -1.76
C HIS A 29 17.94 17.19 -1.90
N HIS A 30 17.76 15.88 -1.89
CA HIS A 30 16.50 15.28 -1.50
C HIS A 30 16.25 15.77 -0.08
N HIS A 31 15.57 16.91 0.00
CA HIS A 31 14.91 17.33 1.21
C HIS A 31 13.94 16.22 1.55
N GLY A 32 14.30 15.43 2.57
CA GLY A 32 13.42 14.46 3.18
C GLY A 32 12.12 15.18 3.55
N SER A 33 11.08 14.89 2.78
CA SER A 33 9.74 15.34 3.08
C SER A 33 9.33 14.69 4.39
N SER A 34 9.25 15.51 5.42
CA SER A 34 8.72 15.15 6.72
C SER A 34 7.22 14.90 6.57
N GLY A 35 6.78 13.64 6.51
CA GLY A 35 5.36 13.29 6.57
C GLY A 35 4.97 11.96 5.93
N THR A 36 5.02 10.88 6.71
CA THR A 36 4.12 9.69 6.74
C THR A 36 3.72 8.91 5.48
N LEU A 37 4.06 9.30 4.24
CA LEU A 37 3.69 8.53 3.05
C LEU A 37 4.82 7.55 2.70
N VAL A 38 4.50 6.25 2.65
CA VAL A 38 5.42 5.22 2.14
C VAL A 38 5.65 5.48 0.64
N ASP A 39 6.90 5.63 0.23
CA ASP A 39 7.25 5.73 -1.19
C ASP A 39 7.22 4.34 -1.83
N PHE A 40 6.14 4.04 -2.54
CA PHE A 40 6.00 2.76 -3.22
C PHE A 40 6.96 2.61 -4.40
N ALA A 41 7.63 3.66 -4.87
CA ALA A 41 8.67 3.52 -5.90
C ALA A 41 10.02 3.04 -5.32
N ASP A 42 10.21 3.04 -3.99
CA ASP A 42 11.42 2.54 -3.35
C ASP A 42 11.60 1.02 -3.64
N PRO A 43 12.74 0.58 -4.19
CA PRO A 43 13.00 -0.84 -4.47
C PRO A 43 12.83 -1.77 -3.27
N LYS A 44 13.09 -1.30 -2.04
CA LYS A 44 12.86 -2.07 -0.81
C LYS A 44 11.38 -2.27 -0.56
N VAL A 45 10.57 -1.22 -0.72
CA VAL A 45 9.12 -1.28 -0.55
C VAL A 45 8.50 -2.19 -1.62
N GLN A 46 8.96 -2.11 -2.87
CA GLN A 46 8.53 -3.00 -3.95
C GLN A 46 8.81 -4.48 -3.67
N GLY A 47 10.02 -4.81 -3.17
CA GLY A 47 10.35 -6.19 -2.80
C GLY A 47 9.44 -6.74 -1.69
N HIS A 48 9.10 -5.92 -0.70
CA HIS A 48 8.15 -6.29 0.35
C HIS A 48 6.71 -6.42 -0.17
N LEU A 49 6.29 -5.54 -1.07
CA LEU A 49 4.97 -5.60 -1.70
C LEU A 49 4.82 -6.86 -2.56
N ASP A 50 5.82 -7.23 -3.37
CA ASP A 50 5.80 -8.45 -4.17
C ASP A 50 5.73 -9.71 -3.31
N ALA A 51 6.47 -9.75 -2.20
CA ALA A 51 6.38 -10.84 -1.23
C ALA A 51 4.98 -10.94 -0.62
N LEU A 52 4.38 -9.82 -0.24
CA LEU A 52 3.03 -9.76 0.30
C LEU A 52 1.98 -10.19 -0.74
N VAL A 53 2.12 -9.78 -2.00
CA VAL A 53 1.22 -10.20 -3.08
C VAL A 53 1.32 -11.72 -3.28
N ARG A 54 2.52 -12.29 -3.31
CA ARG A 54 2.69 -13.76 -3.43
C ARG A 54 2.07 -14.53 -2.27
N LEU A 55 2.21 -14.00 -1.06
CA LEU A 55 1.57 -14.54 0.14
C LEU A 55 0.04 -14.56 -0.02
N ALA A 56 -0.52 -13.41 -0.41
CA ALA A 56 -1.94 -13.23 -0.65
C ALA A 56 -2.46 -14.15 -1.75
N GLN A 57 -1.74 -14.33 -2.86
CA GLN A 57 -2.10 -15.28 -3.92
C GLN A 57 -2.26 -16.71 -3.38
N SER A 58 -1.32 -17.16 -2.53
CA SER A 58 -1.42 -18.47 -1.88
C SER A 58 -2.64 -18.56 -0.98
N CYS A 59 -2.90 -17.52 -0.20
CA CYS A 59 -4.03 -17.47 0.73
C CYS A 59 -5.39 -17.43 0.02
N VAL A 60 -5.50 -16.69 -1.07
CA VAL A 60 -6.68 -16.66 -1.94
C VAL A 60 -7.08 -18.08 -2.34
N ILE A 61 -6.12 -18.89 -2.82
CA ILE A 61 -6.35 -20.29 -3.20
C ILE A 61 -6.73 -21.15 -1.99
N LYS A 62 -5.94 -21.08 -0.91
CA LYS A 62 -6.12 -21.92 0.28
C LYS A 62 -7.48 -21.76 0.93
N VAL A 63 -7.97 -20.53 1.05
CA VAL A 63 -9.23 -20.22 1.77
C VAL A 63 -10.39 -19.86 0.86
N ARG A 64 -10.17 -19.90 -0.45
CA ARG A 64 -11.14 -19.51 -1.47
C ARG A 64 -11.69 -18.10 -1.27
N ALA A 65 -10.81 -17.16 -0.95
CA ALA A 65 -11.19 -15.76 -0.76
C ALA A 65 -11.68 -15.12 -2.06
N THR A 66 -12.70 -14.27 -1.95
CA THR A 66 -13.25 -13.52 -3.08
C THR A 66 -12.46 -12.23 -3.33
N PRO A 67 -12.61 -11.57 -4.50
CA PRO A 67 -12.03 -10.25 -4.72
C PRO A 67 -12.42 -9.22 -3.65
N LYS A 68 -13.67 -9.27 -3.18
CA LYS A 68 -14.17 -8.40 -2.11
C LYS A 68 -13.44 -8.66 -0.79
N ASP A 69 -13.20 -9.92 -0.44
CA ASP A 69 -12.47 -10.28 0.77
C ASP A 69 -11.02 -9.78 0.74
N VAL A 70 -10.37 -9.90 -0.41
CA VAL A 70 -8.97 -9.45 -0.60
C VAL A 70 -8.88 -7.93 -0.56
N ARG A 71 -9.80 -7.22 -1.23
CA ARG A 71 -9.88 -5.75 -1.16
C ARG A 71 -10.00 -5.30 0.28
N ALA A 72 -10.99 -5.84 0.99
CA ALA A 72 -11.27 -5.45 2.37
C ALA A 72 -10.03 -5.57 3.26
N TYR A 73 -9.27 -6.66 3.12
CA TYR A 73 -8.03 -6.85 3.85
C TYR A 73 -6.98 -5.75 3.58
N PHE A 74 -6.76 -5.38 2.32
CA PHE A 74 -5.74 -4.37 1.96
C PHE A 74 -6.18 -2.92 2.23
N THR A 75 -7.48 -2.66 2.28
CA THR A 75 -8.05 -1.33 2.53
C THR A 75 -8.49 -1.14 3.98
N ASN A 76 -8.03 -1.98 4.91
CA ASN A 76 -8.38 -1.94 6.33
C ASN A 76 -9.89 -2.00 6.63
N SER A 77 -10.67 -2.67 5.77
CA SER A 77 -12.09 -2.92 5.99
C SER A 77 -12.28 -4.30 6.63
N ALA A 78 -13.17 -4.40 7.62
CA ALA A 78 -13.39 -5.65 8.35
C ALA A 78 -13.97 -6.74 7.43
N PRO A 79 -13.36 -7.94 7.38
CA PRO A 79 -13.89 -9.05 6.59
C PRO A 79 -15.14 -9.64 7.26
N VAL A 80 -16.30 -9.44 6.64
CA VAL A 80 -17.59 -9.97 7.14
C VAL A 80 -17.86 -11.44 6.77
N THR A 81 -17.14 -11.95 5.77
CA THR A 81 -17.33 -13.32 5.28
C THR A 81 -16.38 -14.28 5.99
N ARG A 82 -16.77 -15.56 6.08
CA ARG A 82 -15.89 -16.61 6.61
C ARG A 82 -14.59 -16.75 5.81
N SER A 83 -14.67 -16.66 4.48
CA SER A 83 -13.51 -16.72 3.59
C SER A 83 -12.56 -15.54 3.82
N GLY A 84 -13.09 -14.34 4.05
CA GLY A 84 -12.29 -13.15 4.39
C GLY A 84 -11.63 -13.23 5.76
N GLN A 85 -12.35 -13.72 6.79
CA GLN A 85 -11.74 -13.96 8.10
C GLN A 85 -10.59 -14.97 8.01
N CYS A 86 -10.80 -16.07 7.29
CA CYS A 86 -9.76 -17.07 7.08
C CYS A 86 -8.63 -16.56 6.16
N PHE A 87 -8.90 -15.59 5.30
CA PHE A 87 -7.87 -14.92 4.51
C PHE A 87 -6.92 -14.12 5.42
N ALA A 88 -7.45 -13.35 6.36
CA ALA A 88 -6.65 -12.66 7.37
C ALA A 88 -5.81 -13.65 8.21
N ALA A 89 -6.43 -14.77 8.65
CA ALA A 89 -5.69 -15.84 9.32
C ALA A 89 -4.55 -16.37 8.47
N CYS A 90 -4.80 -16.72 7.21
CA CYS A 90 -3.75 -17.23 6.34
C CYS A 90 -2.60 -16.23 6.16
N MET A 91 -2.89 -14.94 5.99
CA MET A 91 -1.87 -13.90 5.84
C MET A 91 -1.00 -13.78 7.11
N LEU A 92 -1.63 -13.74 8.28
CA LEU A 92 -0.93 -13.61 9.56
C LEU A 92 -0.21 -14.90 9.98
N GLU A 93 -0.75 -16.07 9.65
CA GLU A 93 -0.12 -17.37 9.90
C GLU A 93 1.11 -17.57 9.02
N GLN A 94 1.01 -17.27 7.73
CA GLN A 94 2.11 -17.51 6.79
C GLN A 94 3.23 -16.47 6.87
N SER A 95 3.00 -15.37 7.57
CA SER A 95 4.02 -14.39 7.96
C SER A 95 4.55 -14.65 9.38
N ASP A 96 4.16 -15.77 10.02
CA ASP A 96 4.49 -16.16 11.39
C ASP A 96 4.06 -15.16 12.48
N ILE A 97 3.25 -14.16 12.13
CA ILE A 97 2.68 -13.19 13.07
C ILE A 97 1.70 -13.89 14.01
N ILE A 98 0.95 -14.87 13.53
CA ILE A 98 0.13 -15.75 14.35
C ILE A 98 0.66 -17.17 14.20
N ASN A 99 0.97 -17.81 15.33
CA ASN A 99 1.36 -19.21 15.33
C ASN A 99 0.62 -19.95 16.46
N HIS A 100 -0.09 -21.03 16.10
CA HIS A 100 -0.89 -21.82 17.04
C HIS A 100 -1.80 -20.98 17.94
N GLY A 101 -2.48 -19.98 17.36
CA GLY A 101 -3.39 -19.09 18.08
C GLY A 101 -2.69 -18.03 18.96
N LYS A 102 -1.37 -17.89 18.86
CA LYS A 102 -0.60 -16.87 19.60
C LYS A 102 -0.02 -15.83 18.66
N VAL A 103 -0.18 -14.57 19.01
CA VAL A 103 0.38 -13.44 18.27
C VAL A 103 1.85 -13.23 18.66
N ASN A 104 2.74 -13.26 17.68
CA ASN A 104 4.13 -12.84 17.79
C ASN A 104 4.24 -11.33 17.53
N ARG A 105 4.02 -10.54 18.58
CA ARG A 105 4.07 -9.06 18.50
C ARG A 105 5.44 -8.56 18.07
N GLU A 106 6.53 -9.16 18.54
CA GLU A 106 7.89 -8.73 18.21
C GLU A 106 8.15 -8.85 16.71
N LEU A 107 7.72 -9.96 16.11
CA LEU A 107 7.81 -10.15 14.67
C LEU A 107 6.92 -9.18 13.89
N LEU A 108 5.69 -8.92 14.35
CA LEU A 108 4.81 -7.91 13.76
C LEU A 108 5.47 -6.51 13.76
N ILE A 109 6.04 -6.09 14.88
CA ILE A 109 6.76 -4.80 14.98
C ILE A 109 7.99 -4.80 14.08
N HIS A 110 8.73 -5.91 14.03
CA HIS A 110 9.90 -6.04 13.18
C HIS A 110 9.54 -5.90 11.70
N GLN A 111 8.54 -6.62 11.20
CA GLN A 111 8.09 -6.52 9.80
C GLN A 111 7.64 -5.10 9.45
N ALA A 112 6.83 -4.46 10.31
CA ALA A 112 6.42 -3.07 10.11
C ALA A 112 7.61 -2.10 10.05
N SER A 113 8.67 -2.38 10.82
CA SER A 113 9.89 -1.55 10.85
C SER A 113 10.75 -1.65 9.60
N LEU A 114 10.66 -2.75 8.84
CA LEU A 114 11.39 -2.90 7.58
C LEU A 114 10.89 -1.93 6.51
N VAL A 115 9.57 -1.66 6.51
CA VAL A 115 8.91 -0.77 5.55
C VAL A 115 8.88 0.68 6.04
N ASN A 116 8.55 0.89 7.32
CA ASN A 116 8.31 2.24 7.85
C ASN A 116 9.55 2.85 8.53
N GLY A 117 10.60 2.05 8.78
CA GLY A 117 11.74 2.43 9.60
C GLY A 117 11.49 2.24 11.11
N LYS A 118 12.53 1.75 11.81
CA LYS A 118 12.51 1.36 13.23
C LYS A 118 11.98 2.43 14.20
N ASN A 119 12.30 3.70 13.95
CA ASN A 119 11.93 4.82 14.83
C ASN A 119 10.75 5.64 14.28
N SER A 120 9.97 5.09 13.36
CA SER A 120 8.80 5.79 12.83
C SER A 120 7.70 5.93 13.87
N ARG A 121 6.85 6.95 13.68
CA ARG A 121 5.62 7.13 14.47
C ARG A 121 4.71 5.90 14.34
N VAL A 122 4.62 5.35 13.13
CA VAL A 122 3.85 4.15 12.78
C VAL A 122 4.28 2.96 13.65
N VAL A 123 5.58 2.62 13.67
CA VAL A 123 6.09 1.47 14.45
C VAL A 123 5.87 1.66 15.96
N ARG A 124 6.06 2.87 16.49
CA ARG A 124 5.78 3.15 17.91
C ARG A 124 4.30 2.97 18.25
N LYS A 125 3.40 3.48 17.40
CA LYS A 125 1.96 3.38 17.58
C LYS A 125 1.50 1.92 17.51
N LEU A 126 1.98 1.17 16.52
CA LEU A 126 1.72 -0.27 16.39
C LEU A 126 2.18 -1.05 17.62
N ASN A 127 3.33 -0.71 18.22
CA ASN A 127 3.78 -1.37 19.44
C ASN A 127 2.76 -1.21 20.59
N SER A 128 2.22 -0.01 20.81
CA SER A 128 1.19 0.20 21.83
C SER A 128 -0.12 -0.52 21.49
N ILE A 129 -0.62 -0.38 20.27
CA ILE A 129 -1.92 -0.92 19.84
C ILE A 129 -1.91 -2.45 19.80
N SER A 130 -0.84 -3.06 19.27
CA SER A 130 -0.72 -4.53 19.22
C SER A 130 -0.82 -5.18 20.59
N ARG A 131 -0.49 -4.45 21.66
CA ARG A 131 -0.68 -4.94 23.03
C ARG A 131 -2.14 -4.90 23.45
N LEU A 132 -2.81 -3.78 23.18
CA LEU A 132 -4.23 -3.58 23.47
C LEU A 132 -5.11 -4.60 22.73
N CYS A 133 -4.76 -4.93 21.49
CA CYS A 133 -5.51 -5.90 20.70
C CYS A 133 -5.33 -7.37 21.11
N LEU A 134 -4.47 -7.68 22.09
CA LEU A 134 -4.42 -9.05 22.63
C LEU A 134 -5.67 -9.38 23.45
N ASP A 135 -6.25 -8.39 24.12
CA ASP A 135 -7.42 -8.58 24.96
C ASP A 135 -8.67 -8.89 24.12
N SER A 136 -8.73 -8.42 22.87
CA SER A 136 -9.86 -8.68 21.96
C SER A 136 -9.94 -10.12 21.45
N ILE A 137 -8.87 -10.89 21.61
CA ILE A 137 -8.77 -12.28 21.13
C ILE A 137 -8.69 -13.31 22.25
N GLU A 138 -8.79 -12.89 23.50
CA GLU A 138 -8.73 -13.79 24.64
C GLU A 138 -9.88 -14.82 24.59
N GLY A 139 -9.55 -16.10 24.83
CA GLY A 139 -10.52 -17.19 24.83
C GLY A 139 -11.01 -17.64 23.44
N MET A 140 -10.54 -17.03 22.35
CA MET A 140 -10.89 -17.45 20.99
C MET A 140 -10.13 -18.73 20.60
N SER A 141 -10.86 -19.72 20.10
CA SER A 141 -10.31 -20.99 19.61
C SER A 141 -10.36 -21.12 18.10
N ASP A 142 -11.29 -20.43 17.45
CA ASP A 142 -11.40 -20.42 16.01
C ASP A 142 -10.29 -19.55 15.40
N ARG A 143 -9.41 -20.17 14.62
CA ARG A 143 -8.25 -19.47 14.03
C ARG A 143 -8.64 -18.29 13.12
N CYS A 144 -9.75 -18.40 12.40
CA CYS A 144 -10.17 -17.37 11.45
C CYS A 144 -10.73 -16.16 12.19
N GLN A 145 -11.58 -16.41 13.20
CA GLN A 145 -12.12 -15.37 14.07
C GLN A 145 -11.03 -14.68 14.87
N LEU A 146 -10.11 -15.45 15.48
CA LEU A 146 -8.98 -14.91 16.23
C LEU A 146 -8.16 -13.94 15.38
N ALA A 147 -7.77 -14.36 14.17
CA ALA A 147 -6.96 -13.52 13.30
C ALA A 147 -7.73 -12.30 12.78
N SER A 148 -8.99 -12.45 12.38
CA SER A 148 -9.80 -11.33 11.91
C SER A 148 -10.03 -10.32 13.02
N THR A 149 -10.40 -10.77 14.23
CA THR A 149 -10.63 -9.86 15.36
C THR A 149 -9.36 -9.13 15.79
N TYR A 150 -8.21 -9.80 15.77
CA TYR A 150 -6.93 -9.12 16.00
C TYR A 150 -6.65 -8.06 14.92
N ASN A 151 -6.81 -8.42 13.65
CA ASN A 151 -6.57 -7.53 12.51
C ASN A 151 -7.52 -6.33 12.50
N ASP A 152 -8.80 -6.54 12.80
CA ASP A 152 -9.81 -5.50 12.87
C ASP A 152 -9.51 -4.52 14.01
N CYS A 153 -9.12 -5.02 15.18
CA CYS A 153 -8.67 -4.16 16.28
C CYS A 153 -7.45 -3.30 15.90
N LEU A 154 -6.48 -3.86 15.18
CA LEU A 154 -5.35 -3.07 14.66
C LEU A 154 -5.83 -1.97 13.72
N ASN A 155 -6.73 -2.29 12.78
CA ASN A 155 -7.25 -1.36 11.78
C ASN A 155 -8.06 -0.21 12.39
N GLU A 156 -8.93 -0.51 13.36
CA GLU A 156 -9.74 0.50 14.06
C GLU A 156 -8.87 1.52 14.81
N ASN A 157 -7.72 1.08 15.33
CA ASN A 157 -6.82 1.93 16.10
C ASN A 157 -5.69 2.53 15.23
N MET A 158 -5.51 2.05 13.99
CA MET A 158 -4.38 2.41 13.14
C MET A 158 -4.67 2.38 11.63
N LEU A 159 -5.20 3.50 11.13
CA LEU A 159 -5.47 3.70 9.70
C LEU A 159 -4.21 3.76 8.83
N GLU A 160 -3.04 4.03 9.43
CA GLU A 160 -1.77 4.20 8.71
C GLU A 160 -1.24 2.91 8.03
N PHE A 161 -1.87 1.75 8.23
CA PHE A 161 -1.54 0.50 7.54
C PHE A 161 -2.37 0.21 6.28
N ALA A 162 -3.37 1.02 5.97
CA ALA A 162 -4.16 0.83 4.77
C ALA A 162 -3.30 1.08 3.54
N PHE A 163 -3.37 0.19 2.56
CA PHE A 163 -2.83 0.50 1.26
C PHE A 163 -3.66 1.59 0.59
N PRO A 164 -3.01 2.53 -0.12
CA PRO A 164 -3.70 3.35 -1.10
C PRO A 164 -4.54 2.47 -2.01
N LEU A 165 -5.75 2.95 -2.34
CA LEU A 165 -6.74 2.14 -3.05
C LEU A 165 -6.16 1.60 -4.35
N ASP A 166 -5.51 2.43 -5.16
CA ASP A 166 -4.83 2.04 -6.41
C ASP A 166 -3.82 0.89 -6.25
N ILE A 167 -3.11 0.81 -5.13
CA ILE A 167 -2.16 -0.27 -4.85
C ILE A 167 -2.90 -1.54 -4.43
N ALA A 168 -3.94 -1.41 -3.60
CA ALA A 168 -4.80 -2.53 -3.24
C ALA A 168 -5.50 -3.11 -4.49
N GLU A 169 -5.97 -2.26 -5.39
CA GLU A 169 -6.57 -2.58 -6.68
C GLU A 169 -5.62 -3.38 -7.56
N GLU A 170 -4.38 -2.90 -7.72
CA GLU A 170 -3.35 -3.58 -8.49
C GLU A 170 -2.97 -4.94 -7.86
N ALA A 171 -2.90 -5.01 -6.53
CA ALA A 171 -2.69 -6.27 -5.83
C ALA A 171 -3.85 -7.26 -6.10
N VAL A 172 -5.11 -6.82 -5.96
CA VAL A 172 -6.31 -7.62 -6.26
C VAL A 172 -6.28 -8.11 -7.71
N ARG A 173 -5.90 -7.27 -8.68
CA ARG A 173 -5.80 -7.64 -10.10
C ARG A 173 -4.81 -8.77 -10.37
N LYS A 174 -3.74 -8.87 -9.57
CA LYS A 174 -2.72 -9.93 -9.67
C LYS A 174 -3.14 -11.27 -9.04
N MET A 175 -4.33 -11.36 -8.42
CA MET A 175 -4.76 -12.59 -7.72
C MET A 175 -5.33 -13.66 -8.67
N PRO A 176 -5.15 -14.95 -8.35
CA PRO A 176 -5.56 -16.06 -9.22
C PRO A 176 -7.04 -16.45 -9.03
N PHE A 177 -7.97 -15.48 -9.03
CA PHE A 177 -9.39 -15.75 -8.75
C PHE A 177 -10.04 -16.73 -9.75
N HIS A 178 -9.53 -16.75 -10.99
CA HIS A 178 -9.94 -17.69 -12.03
C HIS A 178 -9.76 -19.16 -11.64
N LEU A 179 -8.85 -19.47 -10.70
CA LEU A 179 -8.61 -20.83 -10.21
C LEU A 179 -9.63 -21.30 -9.17
N ILE A 180 -10.32 -20.37 -8.51
CA ILE A 180 -11.22 -20.67 -7.38
C ILE A 180 -12.67 -20.63 -7.84
N GLN A 181 -12.98 -19.74 -8.79
CA GLN A 181 -14.34 -19.57 -9.30
C GLN A 181 -14.37 -19.63 -10.83
N PRO A 182 -14.67 -20.80 -11.43
CA PRO A 182 -14.73 -20.95 -12.89
C PRO A 182 -15.86 -20.12 -13.54
N LYS A 183 -16.76 -19.52 -12.76
CA LYS A 183 -17.85 -18.64 -13.23
C LYS A 183 -17.54 -17.14 -13.19
N TYR A 184 -16.44 -16.72 -12.57
CA TYR A 184 -16.00 -15.32 -12.63
C TYR A 184 -15.25 -15.08 -13.94
N HIS A 185 -16.00 -15.01 -15.04
CA HIS A 185 -15.51 -14.36 -16.22
C HIS A 185 -15.17 -12.91 -15.86
N PHE A 186 -14.00 -12.46 -16.33
CA PHE A 186 -13.31 -11.17 -16.13
C PHE A 186 -14.20 -9.90 -16.06
N VAL A 187 -15.44 -9.98 -16.53
CA VAL A 187 -16.47 -8.93 -16.58
C VAL A 187 -16.97 -8.51 -15.18
N THR A 188 -17.10 -9.42 -14.20
CA THR A 188 -17.73 -9.08 -12.92
C THR A 188 -16.80 -8.32 -11.97
N VAL A 189 -15.51 -8.62 -12.02
CA VAL A 189 -14.49 -7.93 -11.23
C VAL A 189 -14.49 -6.45 -11.60
N GLN A 190 -14.40 -6.12 -12.90
CA GLN A 190 -14.56 -4.76 -13.43
C GLN A 190 -15.89 -4.12 -12.99
N ARG A 191 -17.01 -4.83 -13.09
CA ARG A 191 -18.34 -4.29 -12.74
C ARG A 191 -18.52 -3.97 -11.25
N SER A 192 -17.95 -4.77 -10.35
CA SER A 192 -17.95 -4.44 -8.92
C SER A 192 -17.09 -3.21 -8.61
N PHE A 193 -15.96 -3.03 -9.32
CA PHE A 193 -15.14 -1.83 -9.21
C PHE A 193 -15.84 -0.57 -9.74
N ASP A 194 -16.54 -0.69 -10.87
CA ASP A 194 -17.24 0.43 -11.50
C ASP A 194 -18.40 0.93 -10.61
N LEU A 195 -19.17 0.03 -9.98
CA LEU A 195 -20.28 0.40 -9.09
C LEU A 195 -19.83 1.08 -7.77
N GLU A 196 -18.69 0.68 -7.19
CA GLU A 196 -18.15 1.34 -5.98
C GLU A 196 -17.54 2.72 -6.32
N SER A 197 -16.94 2.86 -7.50
CA SER A 197 -16.42 4.15 -7.98
C SER A 197 -17.56 5.13 -8.29
N GLU A 198 -18.65 4.68 -8.91
CA GLU A 198 -19.85 5.50 -9.14
C GLU A 198 -20.52 5.93 -7.83
N ALA A 199 -20.52 5.06 -6.80
CA ALA A 199 -21.06 5.40 -5.48
C ALA A 199 -20.20 6.47 -4.76
N LEU A 200 -18.87 6.39 -4.84
CA LEU A 200 -17.99 7.44 -4.29
C LEU A 200 -18.14 8.78 -5.05
N ILE A 201 -18.28 8.74 -6.37
CA ILE A 201 -18.51 9.95 -7.18
C ILE A 201 -19.88 10.58 -6.83
N ALA A 202 -20.92 9.76 -6.63
CA ALA A 202 -22.24 10.25 -6.22
C ALA A 202 -22.23 10.91 -4.84
N MET A 203 -21.44 10.39 -3.88
CA MET A 203 -21.28 11.00 -2.55
C MET A 203 -20.49 12.32 -2.58
N GLN A 204 -19.56 12.49 -3.53
CA GLN A 204 -18.79 13.74 -3.65
C GLN A 204 -19.67 14.90 -4.19
N ILE A 205 -20.65 14.60 -5.04
CA ILE A 205 -21.54 15.59 -5.68
C ILE A 205 -22.56 16.19 -4.69
N GLU A 206 -22.96 15.48 -3.63
CA GLU A 206 -23.91 16.00 -2.63
C GLU A 206 -23.30 17.04 -1.67
N SER A 207 -21.99 17.33 -1.75
CA SER A 207 -21.30 18.27 -0.86
C SER A 207 -21.10 19.69 -1.42
N GLU A 208 -21.52 20.00 -2.65
CA GLU A 208 -21.52 21.39 -3.15
C GLU A 208 -22.71 22.19 -2.59
N PRO A 209 -22.47 23.29 -1.85
CA PRO A 209 -23.56 24.13 -1.37
C PRO A 209 -24.21 24.86 -2.55
N GLN A 210 -25.51 24.62 -2.71
CA GLN A 210 -26.42 25.33 -3.63
C GLN A 210 -26.18 26.85 -3.62
N LEU A 211 -25.54 27.36 -4.67
CA LEU A 211 -25.47 28.78 -4.97
C LEU A 211 -26.90 29.27 -5.26
N LYS A 212 -27.52 29.92 -4.27
CA LYS A 212 -28.81 30.62 -4.44
C LYS A 212 -28.66 31.72 -5.49
N PHE A 213 -29.29 31.52 -6.63
CA PHE A 213 -29.53 32.55 -7.63
C PHE A 213 -30.69 33.44 -7.14
N SER A 214 -30.37 34.60 -6.55
CA SER A 214 -31.38 35.65 -6.30
C SER A 214 -31.63 36.46 -7.56
N ARG A 215 -32.92 36.64 -7.88
CA ARG A 215 -33.43 37.54 -8.92
C ARG A 215 -33.17 39.00 -8.58
#